data_AF-A0A084TJ90-F1
#
_entry.id   AF-A0A084TJ90-F1
#
_cell.length_a   1.000
_cell.length_b   1.000
_cell.length_c   1.000
_cell.angle_alpha   90.00
_cell.angle_beta   90.00
_cell.angle_gamma   90.00
#
_symmetry.space_group_name_H-M   'P 1'
#
loop_
_entity.id
_entity.type
_entity.pdbx_description
1 polymer ?
#
loop_
_entity_poly.entity_id
_entity_poly.type
_entity_poly.pdbx_seq_one_letter_code
_entity_poly.pdbx_strand_id
1 'polypeptide(L)'
;MGKITTVEGYIEKHEKFAEALTQLRQIMRSTAMEETLKWGAPVYTVDGKNTVGLGAFKNHFGIWFFNGVFLKDEKNVLEQAQEKTKALRQMRFTKLADIDANLVLAYVKEAIENQKLGKQLKPEKKGRTVEVPELLKAALKQEKNLLQSFNALTPGKQREYCDYITSAKREATKHSRLDKIKPLILQGCGLYDKYKNC
;
A
#
# COMPACT_ATOMS: atom_id res chain seq x y z
N MET A 1 -26.38 -3.20 -2.20
CA MET A 1 -25.45 -3.66 -3.25
C MET A 1 -24.64 -4.82 -2.71
N GLY A 2 -24.66 -5.96 -3.41
CA GLY A 2 -23.93 -7.17 -3.00
C GLY A 2 -22.41 -6.99 -3.01
N LYS A 3 -21.71 -7.87 -2.30
CA LYS A 3 -20.25 -7.95 -2.32
C LYS A 3 -19.80 -8.37 -3.73
N ILE A 4 -18.86 -7.64 -4.33
CA ILE A 4 -18.24 -8.03 -5.60
C ILE A 4 -17.34 -9.23 -5.35
N THR A 5 -17.61 -10.34 -6.04
CA THR A 5 -16.86 -11.59 -5.91
C THR A 5 -16.22 -12.07 -7.21
N THR A 6 -16.55 -11.46 -8.34
CA THR A 6 -15.98 -11.76 -9.67
C THR A 6 -15.56 -10.50 -10.41
N VAL A 7 -14.74 -10.65 -11.45
CA VAL A 7 -14.34 -9.53 -12.33
C VAL A 7 -15.53 -9.05 -13.17
N GLU A 8 -16.40 -9.97 -13.60
CA GLU A 8 -17.66 -9.67 -14.28
C GLU A 8 -18.55 -8.80 -13.40
N GLY A 9 -18.75 -9.19 -12.13
CA GLY A 9 -19.55 -8.40 -11.19
C GLY A 9 -18.92 -7.04 -10.88
N TYR A 10 -17.60 -6.90 -11.02
CA TYR A 10 -16.96 -5.58 -10.96
C TYR A 10 -17.35 -4.71 -12.15
N ILE A 11 -17.28 -5.26 -13.36
CA ILE A 11 -17.60 -4.55 -14.61
C ILE A 11 -19.09 -4.16 -14.61
N GLU A 12 -19.99 -5.09 -14.28
CA GLU A 12 -21.44 -4.85 -14.16
C GLU A 12 -21.75 -3.73 -13.17
N LYS A 13 -21.08 -3.70 -12.02
CA LYS A 13 -21.28 -2.62 -11.03
C LYS A 13 -20.85 -1.24 -11.54
N HIS A 14 -19.94 -1.18 -12.51
CA HIS A 14 -19.41 0.06 -13.08
C HIS A 14 -19.93 0.26 -14.51
N GLU A 15 -21.25 0.15 -14.70
CA GLU A 15 -21.95 0.22 -16.00
C GLU A 15 -21.44 1.34 -16.91
N LYS A 16 -21.23 2.55 -16.35
CA LYS A 16 -20.70 3.72 -17.07
C LYS A 16 -19.40 3.45 -17.84
N PHE A 17 -18.56 2.55 -17.34
CA PHE A 17 -17.26 2.21 -17.94
C PHE A 17 -17.18 0.73 -18.35
N ALA A 18 -18.30 0.02 -18.43
CA ALA A 18 -18.30 -1.43 -18.61
C ALA A 18 -17.57 -1.88 -19.90
N GLU A 19 -17.84 -1.21 -21.02
CA GLU A 19 -17.16 -1.47 -22.30
C GLU A 19 -15.66 -1.21 -22.22
N ALA A 20 -15.28 -0.08 -21.63
CA ALA A 20 -13.89 0.32 -21.48
C ALA A 20 -13.10 -0.63 -20.56
N LEU A 21 -13.69 -1.02 -19.43
CA LEU A 21 -13.10 -2.01 -18.52
C LEU A 21 -12.99 -3.39 -19.18
N THR A 22 -13.95 -3.76 -20.03
CA THR A 22 -13.90 -5.00 -20.80
C THR A 22 -12.76 -4.99 -21.81
N GLN A 23 -12.55 -3.88 -22.53
CA GLN A 23 -11.43 -3.73 -23.45
C GLN A 23 -10.08 -3.80 -22.72
N LEU A 24 -9.93 -3.11 -21.58
CA LEU A 24 -8.72 -3.21 -20.76
C LEU A 24 -8.49 -4.63 -20.26
N ARG A 25 -9.53 -5.31 -19.79
CA ARG A 25 -9.47 -6.72 -19.35
C ARG A 25 -8.99 -7.63 -20.48
N GLN A 26 -9.48 -7.47 -21.70
CA GLN A 26 -9.03 -8.24 -22.86
C GLN A 26 -7.52 -8.06 -23.11
N ILE A 27 -7.02 -6.82 -23.00
CA ILE A 27 -5.57 -6.55 -23.14
C ILE A 27 -4.80 -7.28 -22.04
N MET A 28 -5.23 -7.21 -20.77
CA MET A 28 -4.54 -7.91 -19.68
C MET A 28 -4.53 -9.43 -19.88
N ARG A 29 -5.65 -10.00 -20.31
CA ARG A 29 -5.81 -11.44 -20.61
C ARG A 29 -5.05 -11.91 -21.85
N SER A 30 -4.61 -10.99 -22.72
CA SER A 30 -3.71 -11.32 -23.84
C SER A 30 -2.25 -11.54 -23.41
N THR A 31 -1.95 -11.36 -22.12
CA THR A 31 -0.60 -11.53 -21.55
C THR A 31 -0.52 -12.76 -20.65
N ALA A 32 0.69 -13.07 -20.17
CA ALA A 32 0.92 -14.21 -19.26
C ALA A 32 0.55 -13.92 -17.79
N MET A 33 -0.13 -12.81 -17.48
CA MET A 33 -0.54 -12.49 -16.12
C MET A 33 -1.76 -13.32 -15.68
N GLU A 34 -1.79 -13.68 -14.40
CA GLU A 34 -2.95 -14.31 -13.77
C GLU A 34 -3.99 -13.26 -13.36
N GLU A 35 -5.24 -13.41 -13.80
CA GLU A 35 -6.36 -12.55 -13.40
C GLU A 35 -6.90 -12.96 -12.03
N THR A 36 -6.98 -12.00 -11.11
CA THR A 36 -7.48 -12.19 -9.74
C THR A 36 -8.45 -11.07 -9.36
N LEU A 37 -9.16 -11.24 -8.24
CA LEU A 37 -9.97 -10.18 -7.63
C LEU A 37 -9.42 -9.87 -6.23
N LYS A 38 -8.89 -8.66 -6.04
CA LYS A 38 -8.36 -8.20 -4.74
C LYS A 38 -8.98 -6.85 -4.39
N TRP A 39 -9.34 -6.69 -3.11
CA TRP A 39 -9.99 -5.48 -2.61
C TRP A 39 -11.26 -5.07 -3.39
N GLY A 40 -11.94 -6.05 -3.99
CA GLY A 40 -13.13 -5.83 -4.81
C GLY A 40 -12.84 -5.20 -6.18
N ALA A 41 -11.61 -5.30 -6.71
CA ALA A 41 -11.25 -4.84 -8.05
C ALA A 41 -10.37 -5.88 -8.79
N PRO A 42 -10.37 -5.89 -10.14
CA PRO A 42 -9.52 -6.79 -10.91
C PRO A 42 -8.05 -6.46 -10.71
N VAL A 43 -7.25 -7.47 -10.37
CA VAL A 43 -5.80 -7.36 -10.17
C VAL A 43 -5.12 -8.50 -10.92
N TYR A 44 -4.08 -8.16 -11.67
CA TYR A 44 -3.30 -9.08 -12.49
C TYR A 44 -1.92 -9.27 -11.89
N THR A 45 -1.51 -10.53 -11.77
CA THR A 45 -0.28 -10.90 -11.06
C THR A 45 0.71 -11.63 -11.96
N VAL A 46 1.99 -11.49 -11.64
CA VAL A 46 3.10 -12.28 -12.18
C VAL A 46 3.75 -12.95 -10.97
N ASP A 47 3.83 -14.28 -10.98
CA ASP A 47 4.34 -15.09 -9.87
C ASP A 47 3.68 -14.73 -8.51
N GLY A 48 2.37 -14.55 -8.52
CA GLY A 48 1.55 -14.19 -7.35
C GLY A 48 1.71 -12.74 -6.85
N LYS A 49 2.58 -11.94 -7.47
CA LYS A 49 2.83 -10.54 -7.10
C LYS A 49 2.01 -9.59 -7.96
N ASN A 50 1.35 -8.62 -7.32
CA ASN A 50 0.50 -7.64 -7.99
C ASN A 50 1.33 -6.79 -8.97
N THR A 51 0.96 -6.83 -10.24
CA THR A 51 1.68 -6.12 -11.32
C THR A 51 0.82 -4.98 -11.86
N VAL A 52 -0.43 -5.29 -12.21
CA VAL A 52 -1.42 -4.34 -12.73
C VAL A 52 -2.76 -4.49 -12.02
N GLY A 53 -3.53 -3.41 -11.88
CA GLY A 53 -4.93 -3.45 -11.45
C GLY A 53 -5.81 -2.56 -12.31
N LEU A 54 -7.11 -2.85 -12.37
CA LEU A 54 -8.09 -1.97 -13.02
C LEU A 54 -8.91 -1.23 -11.96
N GLY A 55 -9.19 0.04 -12.24
CA GLY A 55 -9.98 0.90 -11.36
C GLY A 55 -10.99 1.73 -12.13
N ALA A 56 -12.20 1.84 -11.60
CA ALA A 56 -13.23 2.77 -12.01
C ALA A 56 -13.57 3.71 -10.86
N PHE A 57 -13.72 4.99 -11.18
CA PHE A 57 -13.96 6.09 -10.25
C PHE A 57 -15.12 6.95 -10.75
N LYS A 58 -15.52 7.99 -10.01
CA LYS A 58 -16.67 8.83 -10.37
C LYS A 58 -16.61 9.40 -11.80
N ASN A 59 -15.42 9.87 -12.20
CA ASN A 59 -15.24 10.63 -13.45
C ASN A 59 -14.21 10.03 -14.42
N HIS A 60 -13.55 8.94 -14.05
CA HIS A 60 -12.50 8.32 -14.86
C HIS A 60 -12.38 6.83 -14.53
N PHE A 61 -11.68 6.11 -15.37
CA PHE A 61 -11.22 4.74 -15.13
C PHE A 61 -9.73 4.66 -15.48
N GLY A 62 -9.10 3.53 -15.21
CA GLY A 62 -7.69 3.41 -15.52
C GLY A 62 -7.02 2.13 -15.04
N ILE A 63 -5.72 2.13 -15.28
CA ILE A 63 -4.82 1.04 -14.97
C ILE A 63 -3.89 1.50 -13.87
N TRP A 64 -3.80 0.73 -12.80
CA TRP A 64 -2.82 0.89 -11.74
C TRP A 64 -1.61 0.00 -12.01
N PHE A 65 -0.42 0.61 -12.04
CA PHE A 65 0.85 -0.10 -12.10
C PHE A 65 1.50 -0.07 -10.72
N PHE A 66 1.48 -1.20 -10.00
CA PHE A 66 1.90 -1.25 -8.58
C PHE A 66 3.34 -0.80 -8.37
N ASN A 67 4.23 -1.13 -9.31
CA ASN A 67 5.62 -0.70 -9.39
C ASN A 67 5.85 0.28 -10.56
N GLY A 68 4.83 1.07 -10.89
CA GLY A 68 4.84 1.93 -12.08
C GLY A 68 5.91 3.01 -12.11
N VAL A 69 6.50 3.37 -10.97
CA VAL A 69 7.67 4.29 -10.90
C VAL A 69 8.88 3.79 -11.69
N PHE A 70 8.96 2.49 -11.99
CA PHE A 70 10.05 1.90 -12.77
C PHE A 70 9.74 1.80 -14.27
N LEU A 71 8.54 2.20 -14.69
CA LEU A 71 8.20 2.34 -16.10
C LEU A 71 8.90 3.57 -16.66
N LYS A 72 9.44 3.46 -17.88
CA LYS A 72 10.14 4.58 -18.54
C LYS A 72 9.25 5.80 -18.77
N ASP A 73 7.97 5.53 -19.05
CA ASP A 73 6.94 6.53 -19.35
C ASP A 73 7.32 7.58 -20.42
N GLU A 74 7.91 7.15 -21.54
CA GLU A 74 8.35 8.04 -22.63
C GLU A 74 7.19 8.86 -23.24
N LYS A 75 5.94 8.42 -23.06
CA LYS A 75 4.74 9.12 -23.53
C LYS A 75 4.13 10.06 -22.49
N ASN A 76 4.67 10.12 -21.27
CA ASN A 76 4.17 10.95 -20.16
C ASN A 76 2.67 10.74 -19.89
N VAL A 77 2.23 9.47 -19.89
CA VAL A 77 0.82 9.10 -19.69
C VAL A 77 0.55 8.57 -18.29
N LEU A 78 1.57 8.51 -17.42
CA LEU A 78 1.44 8.04 -16.06
C LEU A 78 1.36 9.19 -15.07
N GLU A 79 0.35 9.12 -14.20
CA GLU A 79 0.19 10.02 -13.08
C GLU A 79 0.52 9.32 -11.76
N GLN A 80 0.98 10.08 -10.76
CA GLN A 80 1.08 9.57 -9.41
C GLN A 80 -0.33 9.34 -8.84
N ALA A 81 -0.62 8.09 -8.45
CA ALA A 81 -1.97 7.72 -8.05
C ALA A 81 -2.41 8.37 -6.73
N GLN A 82 -1.49 8.53 -5.76
CA GLN A 82 -1.69 9.22 -4.49
C GLN A 82 -0.37 9.82 -3.99
N GLU A 83 -0.42 10.95 -3.27
CA GLU A 83 0.78 11.60 -2.71
C GLU A 83 1.62 10.66 -1.82
N LYS A 84 0.97 9.72 -1.12
CA LYS A 84 1.62 8.80 -0.18
C LYS A 84 2.18 7.54 -0.83
N THR A 85 1.78 7.20 -2.06
CA THR A 85 2.23 5.97 -2.73
C THR A 85 3.44 6.25 -3.60
N LYS A 86 4.62 5.86 -3.12
CA LYS A 86 5.90 6.15 -3.82
C LYS A 86 6.02 5.41 -5.17
N ALA A 87 5.62 4.13 -5.21
CA ALA A 87 5.80 3.27 -6.39
C ALA A 87 4.63 3.29 -7.39
N LEU A 88 3.41 3.51 -6.91
CA LEU A 88 2.19 3.34 -7.70
C LEU A 88 2.08 4.45 -8.75
N ARG A 89 1.79 4.06 -9.99
CA ARG A 89 1.40 4.98 -11.06
C ARG A 89 0.06 4.57 -11.65
N GLN A 90 -0.63 5.52 -12.24
CA GLN A 90 -1.91 5.29 -12.90
C GLN A 90 -1.88 5.84 -14.32
N MET A 91 -2.35 5.02 -15.28
CA MET A 91 -2.75 5.50 -16.61
C MET A 91 -4.27 5.74 -16.56
N ARG A 92 -4.71 6.97 -16.80
CA ARG A 92 -6.11 7.39 -16.65
C ARG A 92 -6.78 7.62 -17.99
N PHE A 93 -8.06 7.31 -18.05
CA PHE A 93 -8.92 7.48 -19.21
C PHE A 93 -10.28 8.03 -18.77
N THR A 94 -10.93 8.78 -19.66
CA THR A 94 -12.26 9.35 -19.39
C THR A 94 -13.34 8.75 -20.29
N LYS A 95 -12.96 8.30 -21.49
CA LYS A 95 -13.84 7.64 -22.48
C LYS A 95 -13.13 6.46 -23.15
N LEU A 96 -13.91 5.56 -23.74
CA LEU A 96 -13.43 4.38 -24.46
C LEU A 96 -12.40 4.72 -25.54
N ALA A 97 -12.64 5.79 -26.30
CA ALA A 97 -11.77 6.25 -27.38
C ALA A 97 -10.39 6.75 -26.90
N ASP A 98 -10.20 6.99 -25.61
CA ASP A 98 -8.89 7.36 -25.05
C ASP A 98 -7.94 6.15 -24.97
N ILE A 99 -8.45 4.92 -25.12
CA ILE A 99 -7.67 3.69 -24.96
C ILE A 99 -6.91 3.39 -26.25
N ASP A 100 -5.63 3.76 -26.28
CA ASP A 100 -4.67 3.20 -27.24
C ASP A 100 -4.24 1.81 -26.76
N ALA A 101 -4.83 0.77 -27.36
CA ALA A 101 -4.58 -0.62 -26.97
C ALA A 101 -3.11 -1.05 -27.13
N ASN A 102 -2.41 -0.52 -28.14
CA ASN A 102 -1.00 -0.85 -28.37
C ASN A 102 -0.11 -0.22 -27.31
N LEU A 103 -0.38 1.04 -26.98
CA LEU A 103 0.31 1.75 -25.91
C LEU A 103 0.09 1.06 -24.56
N VAL A 104 -1.16 0.73 -24.23
CA VAL A 104 -1.50 0.00 -23.01
C VAL A 104 -0.72 -1.32 -22.94
N LEU A 105 -0.75 -2.12 -24.02
CA LEU A 105 -0.07 -3.40 -24.05
C LEU A 105 1.46 -3.25 -23.89
N ALA A 106 2.06 -2.21 -24.46
CA ALA A 106 3.49 -1.92 -24.31
C ALA A 106 3.86 -1.65 -22.82
N TYR A 107 3.09 -0.81 -22.14
CA TYR A 107 3.30 -0.51 -20.71
C TYR A 107 3.06 -1.73 -19.82
N VAL A 108 2.06 -2.56 -20.15
CA VAL A 108 1.80 -3.81 -19.44
C VAL A 108 2.96 -4.81 -19.61
N LYS A 109 3.50 -4.97 -20.82
CA LYS A 109 4.67 -5.82 -21.08
C LYS A 109 5.90 -5.34 -20.32
N GLU A 110 6.15 -4.04 -20.30
CA GLU A 110 7.25 -3.46 -19.51
C GLU A 110 7.04 -3.69 -18.00
N ALA A 111 5.81 -3.57 -17.49
CA ALA A 111 5.49 -3.83 -16.10
C ALA A 111 5.76 -5.30 -15.72
N ILE A 112 5.40 -6.25 -16.60
CA ILE A 112 5.69 -7.68 -16.42
C ILE A 112 7.21 -7.91 -16.37
N GLU A 113 7.98 -7.30 -17.27
CA GLU A 113 9.43 -7.45 -17.29
C GLU A 113 10.09 -6.85 -16.05
N ASN A 114 9.68 -5.64 -15.65
CA ASN A 114 10.14 -5.00 -14.42
C ASN A 114 9.84 -5.87 -13.18
N GLN A 115 8.69 -6.56 -13.17
CA GLN A 115 8.32 -7.48 -12.11
C GLN A 115 9.22 -8.72 -12.07
N LYS A 116 9.55 -9.31 -13.23
CA LYS A 116 10.49 -10.44 -13.36
C LYS A 116 11.91 -10.05 -12.95
N LEU A 117 12.33 -8.84 -13.27
CA LEU A 117 13.60 -8.25 -12.83
C LEU A 117 13.62 -7.86 -11.34
N GLY A 118 12.50 -7.99 -10.63
CA GLY A 118 12.40 -7.68 -9.21
C GLY A 118 12.50 -6.19 -8.88
N LYS A 119 12.18 -5.30 -9.84
CA LYS A 119 12.15 -3.85 -9.61
C LYS A 119 11.00 -3.48 -8.68
N GLN A 120 11.33 -3.27 -7.41
CA GLN A 120 10.39 -2.84 -6.38
C GLN A 120 11.07 -1.83 -5.45
N LEU A 121 10.31 -0.85 -4.96
CA LEU A 121 10.83 0.04 -3.93
C LEU A 121 11.04 -0.77 -2.65
N LYS A 122 12.29 -0.82 -2.18
CA LYS A 122 12.57 -1.37 -0.85
C LYS A 122 12.03 -0.39 0.20
N PRO A 123 11.38 -0.88 1.26
CA PRO A 123 10.99 -0.03 2.38
C PRO A 123 12.22 0.71 2.91
N GLU A 124 12.13 2.03 3.01
CA GLU A 124 13.16 2.83 3.68
C GLU A 124 13.23 2.37 5.14
N LYS A 125 14.38 1.81 5.54
CA LYS A 125 14.68 1.57 6.94
C LYS A 125 14.90 2.93 7.59
N LYS A 126 13.88 3.51 8.23
CA LYS A 126 14.06 4.69 9.09
C LYS A 126 15.20 4.37 10.08
N GLY A 127 16.29 5.17 10.02
CA GLY A 127 17.59 4.91 10.67
C GLY A 127 17.48 4.66 12.18
N ARG A 128 18.49 4.04 12.80
CA ARG A 128 18.44 3.48 14.18
C ARG A 128 18.06 4.48 15.30
N THR A 129 18.24 5.78 15.12
CA THR A 129 17.96 6.76 16.17
C THR A 129 16.45 6.99 16.30
N VAL A 130 15.90 6.56 17.43
CA VAL A 130 14.55 6.90 17.86
C VAL A 130 14.69 7.97 18.93
N GLU A 131 14.22 9.18 18.66
CA GLU A 131 14.11 10.19 19.71
C GLU A 131 12.97 9.77 20.65
N VAL A 132 13.33 9.41 21.88
CA VAL A 132 12.37 9.01 22.91
C VAL A 132 11.69 10.25 23.45
N PRO A 133 10.34 10.38 23.35
CA PRO A 133 9.62 11.55 23.85
C PRO A 133 9.82 11.72 25.35
N GLU A 134 9.93 12.97 25.82
CA GLU A 134 10.22 13.27 27.22
C GLU A 134 9.24 12.59 28.20
N LEU A 135 7.95 12.48 27.83
CA LEU A 135 6.96 11.76 28.63
C LEU A 135 7.30 10.27 28.82
N LEU A 136 7.75 9.59 27.77
CA LEU A 136 8.17 8.19 27.86
C LEU A 136 9.50 8.07 28.61
N LYS A 137 10.44 8.96 28.33
CA LYS A 137 11.75 9.02 28.98
C LYS A 137 11.61 9.17 30.50
N ALA A 138 10.69 10.01 30.95
CA ALA A 138 10.37 10.17 32.38
C ALA A 138 9.85 8.87 33.00
N ALA A 139 8.90 8.18 32.34
CA ALA A 139 8.38 6.90 32.82
C ALA A 139 9.45 5.80 32.86
N LEU A 140 10.29 5.70 31.82
CA LEU A 140 11.41 4.76 31.77
C LEU A 140 12.44 5.03 32.88
N LYS A 141 12.68 6.31 33.23
CA LYS A 141 13.60 6.66 34.32
C LYS A 141 13.05 6.26 35.70
N GLN A 142 11.73 6.31 35.89
CA GLN A 142 11.08 5.96 37.16
C GLN A 142 10.96 4.45 37.37
N GLU A 143 10.78 3.67 36.30
CA GLU A 143 10.48 2.24 36.38
C GLU A 143 11.59 1.38 35.75
N LYS A 144 12.48 0.81 36.57
CA LYS A 144 13.62 0.00 36.09
C LYS A 144 13.21 -1.18 35.19
N ASN A 145 12.15 -1.90 35.57
CA ASN A 145 11.67 -3.05 34.79
C ASN A 145 11.11 -2.62 33.43
N LEU A 146 10.45 -1.46 33.39
CA LEU A 146 9.94 -0.88 32.14
C LEU A 146 11.10 -0.47 31.21
N LEU A 147 12.15 0.15 31.76
CA LEU A 147 13.36 0.50 31.01
C LEU A 147 14.06 -0.72 30.41
N GLN A 148 14.26 -1.77 31.21
CA GLN A 148 14.87 -3.01 30.73
C GLN A 148 14.05 -3.64 29.60
N SER A 149 12.73 -3.74 29.80
CA SER A 149 11.83 -4.32 28.81
C SER A 149 11.80 -3.49 27.52
N PHE A 150 11.77 -2.15 27.63
CA PHE A 150 11.85 -1.25 26.48
C PHE A 150 13.16 -1.41 25.70
N ASN A 151 14.29 -1.48 26.40
CA ASN A 151 15.60 -1.64 25.77
C ASN A 151 15.79 -3.01 25.10
N ALA A 152 15.09 -4.05 25.57
CA ALA A 152 15.07 -5.37 24.96
C ALA A 152 14.24 -5.45 23.66
N LEU A 153 13.37 -4.47 23.41
CA LEU A 153 12.59 -4.39 22.18
C LEU A 153 13.47 -4.09 20.96
N THR A 154 13.04 -4.55 19.77
CA THR A 154 13.70 -4.15 18.53
C THR A 154 13.57 -2.63 18.31
N PRO A 155 14.53 -1.97 17.62
CA PRO A 155 14.44 -0.53 17.34
C PRO A 155 13.14 -0.12 16.64
N GLY A 156 12.55 -1.03 15.84
CA GLY A 156 11.24 -0.83 15.22
C GLY A 156 10.12 -0.72 16.25
N LYS A 157 10.05 -1.65 17.21
CA LYS A 157 9.06 -1.63 18.29
C LYS A 157 9.23 -0.41 19.20
N GLN A 158 10.47 -0.04 19.53
CA GLN A 158 10.75 1.18 20.29
C GLN A 158 10.22 2.42 19.55
N ARG A 159 10.45 2.50 18.24
CA ARG A 159 9.91 3.58 17.39
C ARG A 159 8.41 3.60 17.35
N GLU A 160 7.75 2.45 17.20
CA GLU A 160 6.28 2.36 17.22
C GLU A 160 5.71 3.02 18.48
N TYR A 161 6.31 2.78 19.64
CA TYR A 161 5.89 3.40 20.89
C TYR A 161 6.17 4.90 20.96
N CYS A 162 7.34 5.34 20.50
CA CYS A 162 7.69 6.75 20.45
C CYS A 162 6.76 7.53 19.52
N ASP A 163 6.54 7.04 18.30
CA ASP A 163 5.63 7.62 17.30
C ASP A 163 4.17 7.64 17.82
N TYR A 164 3.76 6.59 18.55
CA TYR A 164 2.43 6.55 19.16
C TYR A 164 2.23 7.64 20.20
N ILE A 165 3.23 7.99 20.99
CA ILE A 165 3.10 9.11 21.93
C ILE A 165 3.18 10.45 21.18
N THR A 166 4.18 10.64 20.32
CA THR A 166 4.44 11.91 19.62
C THR A 166 3.29 12.34 18.69
N SER A 167 2.59 11.37 18.08
CA SER A 167 1.45 11.68 17.20
C SER A 167 0.21 12.21 17.92
N ALA A 168 0.14 12.15 19.26
CA ALA A 168 -0.96 12.74 20.02
C ALA A 168 -0.73 14.23 20.27
N LYS A 169 -1.68 15.08 19.84
CA LYS A 169 -1.59 16.54 20.02
C LYS A 169 -1.92 17.01 21.43
N ARG A 170 -2.82 16.33 22.14
CA ARG A 170 -3.30 16.72 23.49
C ARG A 170 -2.52 16.00 24.57
N GLU A 171 -2.11 16.70 25.63
CA GLU A 171 -1.37 16.13 26.76
C GLU A 171 -2.12 14.98 27.45
N ALA A 172 -3.43 15.13 27.68
CA ALA A 172 -4.25 14.05 28.24
C ALA A 172 -4.21 12.77 27.37
N THR A 173 -4.16 12.91 26.05
CA THR A 173 -4.04 11.78 25.13
C THR A 173 -2.64 11.17 25.15
N LYS A 174 -1.58 11.97 25.34
CA LYS A 174 -0.22 11.42 25.50
C LYS A 174 -0.12 10.55 26.75
N HIS A 175 -0.69 10.99 27.87
CA HIS A 175 -0.70 10.23 29.11
C HIS A 175 -1.53 8.94 28.99
N SER A 176 -2.74 9.00 28.44
CA SER A 176 -3.53 7.78 28.25
C SER A 176 -2.88 6.79 27.28
N ARG A 177 -2.14 7.28 26.28
CA ARG A 177 -1.31 6.44 25.40
C ARG A 177 -0.13 5.82 26.15
N LEU A 178 0.54 6.57 27.03
CA LEU A 178 1.61 6.05 27.88
C LEU A 178 1.09 4.90 28.75
N ASP A 179 -0.01 5.10 29.47
CA ASP A 179 -0.59 4.09 30.35
C ASP A 179 -0.96 2.81 29.59
N LYS A 180 -1.46 2.96 28.37
CA LYS A 180 -1.78 1.84 27.48
C LYS A 180 -0.56 1.03 27.06
N ILE A 181 0.58 1.67 26.81
CA ILE A 181 1.75 0.97 26.25
C ILE A 181 2.65 0.36 27.32
N LYS A 182 2.64 0.85 28.56
CA LYS A 182 3.40 0.28 29.68
C LYS A 182 3.24 -1.25 29.80
N PRO A 183 2.02 -1.82 29.88
CA PRO A 183 1.87 -3.27 29.98
C PRO A 183 2.38 -4.02 28.74
N LEU A 184 2.25 -3.43 27.54
CA LEU A 184 2.75 -4.05 26.31
C LEU A 184 4.28 -4.09 26.25
N ILE A 185 4.93 -3.02 26.70
CA ILE A 185 6.39 -2.94 26.83
C ILE A 185 6.89 -4.01 27.80
N LEU A 186 6.26 -4.13 28.97
CA LEU A 186 6.61 -5.14 29.99
C LEU A 186 6.44 -6.58 29.47
N GLN A 187 5.54 -6.80 28.51
CA GLN A 187 5.33 -8.10 27.86
C GLN A 187 6.30 -8.36 26.68
N GLY A 188 7.15 -7.40 26.29
CA GLY A 188 8.01 -7.52 25.11
C GLY A 188 7.26 -7.41 23.76
N CYS A 189 5.97 -7.04 23.80
CA CYS A 189 5.12 -6.91 22.64
C CYS A 189 5.41 -5.60 21.90
N GLY A 190 5.22 -5.58 20.58
CA GLY A 190 5.07 -4.36 19.78
C GLY A 190 3.64 -3.85 19.82
N LEU A 191 3.45 -2.56 19.53
CA LEU A 191 2.13 -1.91 19.62
C LEU A 191 1.09 -2.57 18.71
N TYR A 192 1.55 -3.12 17.57
CA TYR A 192 0.71 -3.73 16.53
C TYR A 192 0.91 -5.23 16.39
N ASP A 193 1.62 -5.90 17.30
CA ASP A 193 1.94 -7.32 17.15
C ASP A 193 0.68 -8.21 17.08
N LYS A 194 -0.44 -7.79 17.69
CA LYS A 194 -1.75 -8.46 17.56
C LYS A 194 -2.33 -8.49 16.14
N TYR A 195 -1.81 -7.67 15.22
CA TYR A 195 -2.18 -7.66 13.81
C TYR A 195 -1.12 -8.34 12.93
N LYS A 196 0.01 -8.75 13.52
CA LYS A 196 1.08 -9.48 12.86
C LYS A 196 0.85 -10.98 13.07
N ASN A 197 -0.28 -11.50 12.60
CA ASN A 197 -0.37 -12.92 12.29
C ASN A 197 0.40 -13.12 10.97
N CYS A 198 1.61 -13.65 11.05
CA CYS A 198 2.30 -14.28 9.93
C CYS A 198 2.02 -15.78 9.99
#